data_AF-A0A3N0ZAE1-F1
#
_entry.id   AF-A0A3N0ZAE1-F1
#
_cell.length_a   1.000
_cell.length_b   1.000
_cell.length_c   1.000
_cell.angle_alpha   90.00
_cell.angle_beta   90.00
_cell.angle_gamma   90.00
#
_symmetry.space_group_name_H-M   'P 1'
#
loop_
_entity.id
_entity.type
_entity.pdbx_description
1 polymer ?
#
loop_
_entity_poly.entity_id
_entity_poly.type
_entity_poly.pdbx_seq_one_letter_code
_entity_poly.pdbx_strand_id
1 'polypeptide(L)'
;MLGTSTEVVLFKRAIPFRTEPSHAVENHQKSLMLGIAKGLLEQEEKDSVVERQRYMSETCKPLSLPGGMQALQELCRELHHKIDVTDEERYDLEMKVNKCAKEIEDLNIKVIDLKGKFKKPVLRKVRMSADQMLQALLGSKHKVSLDLRANLKQVKKEVKEEDKELRDVGDWRKNIEDKSGMDGRKKMFEAEA
;
A
#
# COMPACT_ATOMS: atom_id res chain seq x y z
N MET A 1 -17.77 -47.22 -52.55
CA MET A 1 -16.88 -47.10 -51.38
C MET A 1 -16.47 -45.62 -51.31
N LEU A 2 -17.15 -44.83 -50.47
CA LEU A 2 -16.70 -44.43 -49.12
C LEU A 2 -15.32 -43.73 -49.22
N GLY A 3 -15.28 -42.40 -49.24
CA GLY A 3 -15.02 -41.56 -48.06
C GLY A 3 -13.53 -41.14 -48.10
N THR A 4 -13.08 -39.95 -47.77
CA THR A 4 -13.57 -38.98 -46.79
C THR A 4 -12.97 -37.61 -47.09
N SER A 5 -13.84 -36.60 -47.04
CA SER A 5 -13.52 -35.24 -46.63
C SER A 5 -12.82 -35.27 -45.26
N THR A 6 -11.67 -34.59 -45.07
CA THR A 6 -11.30 -34.01 -43.77
C THR A 6 -10.07 -33.09 -43.87
N GLU A 7 -10.23 -31.90 -43.27
CA GLU A 7 -9.21 -31.06 -42.63
C GLU A 7 -8.12 -30.47 -43.54
N VAL A 8 -8.30 -29.27 -44.11
CA VAL A 8 -8.20 -28.00 -43.36
C VAL A 8 -7.46 -28.17 -42.03
N VAL A 9 -6.18 -28.51 -42.09
CA VAL A 9 -5.27 -28.38 -40.94
C VAL A 9 -5.05 -26.89 -40.70
N LEU A 10 -6.05 -26.33 -40.02
CA LEU A 10 -6.00 -25.28 -39.02
C LEU A 10 -4.61 -24.68 -38.83
N PHE A 11 -4.39 -23.57 -39.54
CA PHE A 11 -3.48 -22.50 -39.14
C PHE A 11 -3.99 -21.91 -37.80
N LYS A 12 -3.92 -22.68 -36.71
CA LYS A 12 -4.07 -22.17 -35.35
C LYS A 12 -2.81 -21.39 -35.03
N ARG A 13 -2.77 -20.16 -35.56
CA ARG A 13 -1.99 -19.05 -35.04
C ARG A 13 -2.25 -19.06 -33.53
N ALA A 14 -1.27 -19.52 -32.76
CA ALA A 14 -1.30 -19.46 -31.32
C ALA A 14 -1.34 -17.98 -30.93
N ILE A 15 -2.55 -17.44 -30.81
CA ILE A 15 -2.80 -16.22 -30.07
C ILE A 15 -2.33 -16.56 -28.66
N PRO A 16 -1.28 -15.91 -28.12
CA PRO A 16 -0.87 -16.20 -26.76
C PRO A 16 -2.07 -15.93 -25.86
N PHE A 17 -2.53 -16.99 -25.21
CA PHE A 17 -3.55 -16.93 -24.18
C PHE A 17 -3.07 -15.86 -23.19
N ARG A 18 -3.76 -14.74 -23.11
CA ARG A 18 -3.41 -13.64 -22.21
C ARG A 18 -3.52 -14.21 -20.80
N THR A 19 -2.40 -14.62 -20.21
CA THR A 19 -2.37 -15.14 -18.85
C THR A 19 -2.78 -14.00 -17.92
N GLU A 20 -3.78 -14.24 -17.08
CA GLU A 20 -4.19 -13.30 -16.03
C GLU A 20 -2.95 -12.82 -15.26
N PRO A 21 -2.81 -11.50 -15.02
CA PRO A 21 -1.67 -10.97 -14.29
C PRO A 21 -1.60 -11.60 -12.90
N SER A 22 -0.39 -11.96 -12.47
CA SER A 22 -0.17 -12.52 -11.13
C SER A 22 -0.69 -11.56 -10.06
N HIS A 23 -1.34 -12.08 -9.01
CA HIS A 23 -1.81 -11.30 -7.86
C HIS A 23 -0.71 -10.41 -7.24
N ALA A 24 0.57 -10.78 -7.36
CA ALA A 24 1.69 -9.96 -6.93
C ALA A 24 1.82 -8.66 -7.75
N VAL A 25 1.63 -8.75 -9.07
CA VAL A 25 1.65 -7.59 -9.98
C VAL A 25 0.43 -6.72 -9.75
N GLU A 26 -0.75 -7.32 -9.59
CA GLU A 26 -2.00 -6.61 -9.30
C GLU A 26 -1.92 -5.83 -7.98
N ASN A 27 -1.42 -6.46 -6.91
CA ASN A 27 -1.26 -5.80 -5.61
C ASN A 27 -0.19 -4.71 -5.64
N HIS A 28 0.91 -4.94 -6.37
CA HIS A 28 1.93 -3.91 -6.57
C HIS A 28 1.35 -2.68 -7.29
N GLN A 29 0.57 -2.88 -8.36
CA GLN A 29 -0.13 -1.80 -9.07
C GLN A 29 -1.12 -1.07 -8.17
N LYS A 30 -1.94 -1.79 -7.39
CA LYS A 30 -2.85 -1.18 -6.41
C LYS A 30 -2.10 -0.33 -5.39
N SER A 31 -0.98 -0.82 -4.87
CA SER A 31 -0.16 -0.06 -3.92
C SER A 31 0.43 1.20 -4.55
N LEU A 32 0.88 1.14 -5.81
CA LEU A 32 1.38 2.32 -6.53
C LEU A 32 0.25 3.34 -6.76
N MET A 33 -0.92 2.88 -7.22
CA MET A 33 -2.08 3.76 -7.43
C MET A 33 -2.50 4.46 -6.14
N LEU A 34 -2.56 3.75 -5.01
CA LEU A 34 -2.86 4.34 -3.72
C LEU A 34 -1.80 5.33 -3.25
N GLY A 35 -0.51 5.05 -3.52
CA GLY A 35 0.58 5.97 -3.23
C GLY A 35 0.46 7.29 -4.02
N ILE A 36 0.12 7.20 -5.31
CA ILE A 36 -0.11 8.37 -6.16
C ILE A 36 -1.37 9.13 -5.69
N ALA A 37 -2.47 8.43 -5.44
CA ALA A 37 -3.72 9.03 -4.98
C ALA A 37 -3.54 9.80 -3.66
N LYS A 38 -2.76 9.26 -2.72
CA LYS A 38 -2.39 9.95 -1.49
C LYS A 38 -1.64 11.25 -1.78
N GLY A 39 -0.65 11.23 -2.67
CA GLY A 39 0.08 12.44 -3.06
C GLY A 39 -0.82 13.51 -3.71
N LEU A 40 -1.80 13.10 -4.52
CA LEU A 40 -2.78 14.00 -5.12
C LEU A 40 -3.70 14.63 -4.06
N LEU A 41 -4.16 13.86 -3.07
CA LEU A 41 -4.97 14.40 -1.97
C LEU A 41 -4.21 15.42 -1.12
N GLU A 42 -2.93 15.13 -0.82
CA GLU A 42 -2.07 16.07 -0.07
C GLU A 42 -1.79 17.36 -0.87
N GLN A 43 -1.71 17.25 -2.21
CA GLN A 43 -1.56 18.42 -3.07
C GLN A 43 -2.84 19.24 -3.13
N GLU A 44 -4.00 18.59 -3.32
CA GLU A 44 -5.31 19.25 -3.33
C GLU A 44 -5.60 19.98 -2.00
N GLU A 45 -5.22 19.39 -0.86
CA GLU A 45 -5.36 20.04 0.44
C GLU A 45 -4.53 21.34 0.52
N LYS A 46 -3.29 21.33 0.03
CA LYS A 46 -2.44 22.53 -0.03
C LYS A 46 -3.04 23.58 -0.95
N ASP A 47 -3.48 23.18 -2.13
CA ASP A 47 -4.07 24.08 -3.11
C ASP A 47 -5.37 24.71 -2.57
N SER A 48 -6.19 23.93 -1.86
CA SER A 48 -7.39 24.43 -1.16
C SER A 48 -7.08 25.50 -0.11
N VAL A 49 -5.99 25.32 0.65
CA VAL A 49 -5.54 26.33 1.64
C VAL A 49 -5.06 27.60 0.95
N VAL A 50 -4.29 27.48 -0.12
CA VAL A 50 -3.81 28.64 -0.90
C VAL A 50 -4.97 29.39 -1.53
N GLU A 51 -5.92 28.69 -2.16
CA GLU A 51 -7.08 29.33 -2.78
C GLU A 51 -7.97 29.99 -1.72
N ARG A 52 -8.15 29.37 -0.55
CA ARG A 52 -8.85 29.99 0.59
C ARG A 52 -8.18 31.29 1.02
N GLN A 53 -6.85 31.30 1.14
CA GLN A 53 -6.10 32.51 1.50
C GLN A 53 -6.23 33.60 0.45
N ARG A 54 -6.14 33.23 -0.84
CA ARG A 54 -6.33 34.13 -1.96
C ARG A 54 -7.72 34.76 -1.93
N TYR A 55 -8.77 33.94 -1.82
CA TYR A 55 -10.16 34.41 -1.73
C TYR A 55 -10.38 35.34 -0.53
N MET A 56 -9.80 35.02 0.64
CA MET A 56 -9.88 35.88 1.82
C MET A 56 -9.15 37.21 1.63
N SER A 57 -8.02 37.23 0.93
CA SER A 57 -7.29 38.47 0.65
C SER A 57 -8.02 39.40 -0.33
N GLU A 58 -8.74 38.82 -1.30
CA GLU A 58 -9.53 39.56 -2.29
C GLU A 58 -10.84 40.09 -1.68
N THR A 59 -11.53 39.25 -0.91
CA THR A 59 -12.85 39.55 -0.31
C THR A 59 -12.74 40.41 0.94
N CYS A 60 -11.80 40.09 1.83
CA CYS A 60 -11.61 40.75 3.11
C CYS A 60 -10.26 41.48 3.13
N LYS A 61 -10.19 42.60 2.40
CA LYS A 61 -8.99 43.44 2.36
C LYS A 61 -8.61 43.91 3.77
N PRO A 62 -7.30 44.06 4.08
CA PRO A 62 -6.86 44.57 5.36
C PRO A 62 -7.53 45.91 5.70
N LEU A 63 -7.99 46.05 6.93
CA LEU A 63 -8.71 47.23 7.38
C LEU A 63 -7.78 48.46 7.33
N SER A 64 -8.17 49.46 6.53
CA SER A 64 -7.52 50.76 6.51
C SER A 64 -8.43 51.76 7.23
N LEU A 65 -7.97 52.30 8.36
CA LEU A 65 -8.73 53.30 9.11
C LEU A 65 -8.64 54.65 8.41
N PRO A 66 -9.77 55.25 7.99
CA PRO A 66 -9.76 56.56 7.36
C PRO A 66 -9.42 57.65 8.39
N GLY A 67 -8.78 58.72 7.92
CA GLY A 67 -8.57 59.93 8.73
C GLY A 67 -9.87 60.72 8.86
N GLY A 68 -10.26 61.04 10.10
CA GLY A 68 -11.40 61.90 10.40
C GLY A 68 -12.65 61.16 10.89
N MET A 69 -13.42 61.83 11.75
CA MET A 69 -14.56 61.24 12.45
C MET A 69 -15.69 60.79 11.51
N GLN A 70 -16.00 61.57 10.48
CA GLN A 70 -17.12 61.29 9.59
C GLN A 70 -16.87 60.05 8.72
N ALA A 71 -15.69 59.95 8.11
CA ALA A 71 -15.30 58.79 7.32
C ALA A 71 -15.22 57.51 8.16
N LEU A 72 -14.82 57.61 9.44
CA LEU A 72 -14.81 56.47 10.36
C LEU A 72 -16.24 56.00 10.68
N GLN A 73 -17.17 56.92 10.94
CA GLN A 73 -18.57 56.57 11.19
C GLN A 73 -19.24 55.91 9.99
N GLU A 74 -18.91 56.36 8.77
CA GLU A 74 -19.42 55.77 7.53
C GLU A 74 -18.89 54.35 7.31
N LEU A 75 -17.57 54.15 7.49
CA LEU A 75 -16.96 52.82 7.45
C LEU A 75 -17.60 51.85 8.47
N CYS A 76 -17.86 52.30 9.70
CA CYS A 76 -18.54 51.47 10.70
C CYS A 76 -19.95 51.04 10.28
N ARG A 77 -20.72 51.94 9.65
CA ARG A 77 -22.06 51.60 9.13
C ARG A 77 -21.98 50.63 7.96
N GLU A 78 -21.04 50.84 7.05
CA GLU A 78 -20.80 49.93 5.91
C GLU A 78 -20.42 48.53 6.38
N LEU A 79 -19.49 48.42 7.35
CA LEU A 79 -19.07 47.14 7.88
C LEU A 79 -20.21 46.42 8.59
N HIS A 80 -21.03 47.13 9.37
CA HIS A 80 -22.20 46.55 10.02
C HIS A 80 -23.18 45.97 8.98
N HIS A 81 -23.49 46.73 7.93
CA HIS A 81 -24.38 46.24 6.88
C HIS A 81 -23.80 45.02 6.15
N LYS A 82 -22.49 45.03 5.85
CA LYS A 82 -21.82 43.88 5.23
C LYS A 82 -21.84 42.63 6.12
N ILE A 83 -21.73 42.78 7.44
CA ILE A 83 -21.84 41.66 8.39
C ILE A 83 -23.23 41.03 8.29
N ASP A 84 -24.29 41.84 8.28
CA ASP A 84 -25.66 41.34 8.19
C ASP A 84 -25.87 40.51 6.92
N VAL A 85 -25.45 41.04 5.76
CA VAL A 85 -25.54 40.34 4.47
C VAL A 85 -24.70 39.06 4.45
N THR A 86 -23.46 39.13 4.95
CA THR A 86 -22.55 37.97 4.95
C THR A 86 -23.07 36.86 5.87
N ASP A 87 -23.70 37.19 7.00
CA ASP A 87 -24.26 36.18 7.91
C ASP A 87 -25.51 35.52 7.31
N GLU A 88 -26.35 36.28 6.59
CA GLU A 88 -27.47 35.72 5.82
C GLU A 88 -26.97 34.73 4.76
N GLU A 89 -25.95 35.10 3.97
CA GLU A 89 -25.34 34.21 2.99
C GLU A 89 -24.72 32.96 3.64
N ARG A 90 -24.06 33.13 4.80
CA ARG A 90 -23.50 32.03 5.58
C ARG A 90 -24.60 31.07 6.04
N TYR A 91 -25.72 31.59 6.54
CA TYR A 91 -26.86 30.80 6.98
C TYR A 91 -27.45 29.98 5.82
N ASP A 92 -27.64 30.59 4.66
CA ASP A 92 -28.15 29.90 3.46
C ASP A 92 -27.21 28.79 2.98
N LEU A 93 -25.90 29.03 2.99
CA LEU A 93 -24.90 28.02 2.64
C LEU A 93 -24.91 26.87 3.65
N GLU A 94 -24.96 27.16 4.94
CA GLU A 94 -25.04 26.15 6.00
C GLU A 94 -26.30 25.28 5.85
N MET A 95 -27.44 25.90 5.55
CA MET A 95 -28.69 25.20 5.28
C MET A 95 -28.60 24.27 4.06
N LYS A 96 -27.92 24.69 2.98
CA LYS A 96 -27.67 23.83 1.81
C LYS A 96 -26.76 22.65 2.16
N VAL A 97 -25.66 22.89 2.87
CA VAL A 97 -24.75 21.81 3.33
C VAL A 97 -25.50 20.81 4.20
N ASN A 98 -26.32 21.27 5.14
CA ASN A 98 -27.12 20.41 6.01
C ASN A 98 -28.15 19.57 5.24
N LYS A 99 -28.78 20.13 4.20
CA LYS A 99 -29.68 19.36 3.32
C LYS A 99 -28.91 18.26 2.58
N CYS A 100 -27.78 18.61 1.95
CA CYS A 100 -26.95 17.63 1.26
C CYS A 100 -26.41 16.55 2.22
N ALA A 101 -26.02 16.90 3.44
CA ALA A 101 -25.55 15.94 4.44
C ALA A 101 -26.65 14.93 4.83
N LYS A 102 -27.88 15.39 5.03
CA LYS A 102 -29.03 14.52 5.29
C LYS A 102 -29.33 13.60 4.11
N GLU A 103 -29.31 14.12 2.88
CA GLU A 103 -29.50 13.32 1.68
C GLU A 103 -28.41 12.23 1.55
N ILE A 104 -27.15 12.56 1.84
CA ILE A 104 -26.05 11.59 1.86
C ILE A 104 -26.27 10.52 2.93
N GLU A 105 -26.73 10.89 4.12
CA GLU A 105 -27.06 9.94 5.20
C GLU A 105 -28.18 8.98 4.78
N ASP A 106 -29.28 9.52 4.24
CA ASP A 106 -30.40 8.72 3.73
C ASP A 106 -29.96 7.77 2.61
N LEU A 107 -29.12 8.24 1.68
CA LEU A 107 -28.56 7.42 0.61
C LEU A 107 -27.62 6.35 1.16
N ASN A 108 -26.79 6.66 2.15
CA ASN A 108 -25.91 5.69 2.80
C ASN A 108 -26.72 4.57 3.47
N ILE A 109 -27.82 4.90 4.16
CA ILE A 109 -28.73 3.89 4.74
C ILE A 109 -29.30 2.99 3.64
N LYS A 110 -29.81 3.58 2.54
CA LYS A 110 -30.32 2.80 1.40
C LYS A 110 -29.24 1.91 0.79
N VAL A 111 -28.01 2.40 0.64
CA VAL A 111 -26.88 1.60 0.15
C VAL A 111 -26.59 0.42 1.07
N ILE A 112 -26.64 0.60 2.40
CA ILE A 112 -26.47 -0.47 3.37
C ILE A 112 -27.59 -1.51 3.26
N ASP A 113 -28.83 -1.07 3.14
CA ASP A 113 -29.99 -1.96 2.99
C ASP A 113 -29.94 -2.76 1.68
N LEU A 114 -29.57 -2.11 0.57
CA LEU A 114 -29.46 -2.71 -0.76
C LEU A 114 -28.27 -3.67 -0.89
N LYS A 115 -27.11 -3.36 -0.28
CA LYS A 115 -25.97 -4.29 -0.22
C LYS A 115 -26.28 -5.55 0.61
N GLY A 116 -27.50 -5.61 1.17
CA GLY A 116 -27.91 -6.58 2.15
C GLY A 116 -27.31 -6.20 3.50
N LYS A 117 -28.11 -6.34 4.56
CA LYS A 117 -27.63 -6.30 5.94
C LYS A 117 -26.62 -7.44 6.12
N PHE A 118 -25.36 -7.24 5.69
CA PHE A 118 -24.23 -8.09 6.04
C PHE A 118 -24.35 -8.20 7.55
N LYS A 119 -24.82 -9.36 8.05
CA LYS A 119 -24.95 -9.58 9.48
C LYS A 119 -23.55 -9.29 10.00
N LYS A 120 -23.38 -8.17 10.71
CA LYS A 120 -22.13 -7.81 11.36
C LYS A 120 -21.62 -9.12 11.96
N PRO A 121 -20.46 -9.66 11.50
CA PRO A 121 -20.02 -10.98 11.94
C PRO A 121 -20.15 -11.00 13.45
N VAL A 122 -20.88 -11.99 13.99
CA VAL A 122 -21.21 -12.04 15.42
C VAL A 122 -19.94 -11.74 16.19
N LEU A 123 -19.98 -10.74 17.08
CA LEU A 123 -18.83 -10.30 17.85
C LEU A 123 -18.24 -11.52 18.56
N ARG A 124 -17.20 -12.11 17.98
CA ARG A 124 -16.46 -13.21 18.62
C ARG A 124 -15.67 -12.56 19.74
N LYS A 125 -15.64 -13.20 20.91
CA LYS A 125 -14.78 -12.77 22.03
C LYS A 125 -13.33 -12.97 21.59
N VAL A 126 -12.77 -11.95 20.94
CA VAL A 126 -11.37 -11.91 20.55
C VAL A 126 -10.59 -11.79 21.86
N ARG A 127 -9.94 -12.88 22.27
CA ARG A 127 -8.95 -12.82 23.34
C ARG A 127 -7.76 -12.01 22.83
N MET A 128 -7.11 -11.22 23.71
CA MET A 128 -5.88 -10.51 23.36
C MET A 128 -4.95 -11.45 22.59
N SER A 129 -4.42 -11.00 21.45
CA SER A 129 -3.46 -11.82 20.71
C SER A 129 -2.25 -12.10 21.61
N ALA A 130 -1.59 -13.24 21.41
CA ALA A 130 -0.38 -13.56 22.15
C ALA A 130 0.64 -12.40 22.07
N ASP A 131 0.68 -11.72 20.92
CA ASP A 131 1.55 -10.58 20.65
C ASP A 131 1.20 -9.34 21.49
N GLN A 132 -0.10 -9.02 21.64
CA GLN A 132 -0.55 -7.93 22.51
C GLN A 132 -0.30 -8.23 23.99
N MET A 133 -0.50 -9.48 24.40
CA MET A 133 -0.25 -9.91 25.77
C MET A 133 1.26 -9.89 26.09
N LEU A 134 2.11 -10.34 25.16
CA LEU A 134 3.56 -10.32 25.32
C LEU A 134 4.12 -8.89 25.31
N GLN A 135 3.62 -8.00 24.45
CA GLN A 135 4.01 -6.59 24.46
C GLN A 135 3.64 -5.89 25.77
N ALA A 136 2.48 -6.22 26.36
CA ALA A 136 2.05 -5.66 27.63
C ALA A 136 2.84 -6.21 28.84
N LEU A 137 3.22 -7.49 28.82
CA LEU A 137 3.94 -8.15 29.93
C LEU A 137 5.46 -7.96 29.89
N LEU A 138 6.06 -7.90 28.70
CA LEU A 138 7.52 -7.89 28.52
C LEU A 138 8.05 -6.55 27.97
N GLY A 139 7.16 -5.60 27.69
CA GLY A 139 7.49 -4.27 27.21
C GLY A 139 8.34 -4.29 25.94
N SER A 140 9.22 -3.30 25.79
CA SER A 140 10.09 -3.13 24.61
C SER A 140 11.19 -4.18 24.46
N LYS A 141 11.43 -5.02 25.47
CA LYS A 141 12.59 -5.92 25.52
C LYS A 141 12.42 -7.16 24.62
N HIS A 142 11.18 -7.54 24.30
CA HIS A 142 10.85 -8.66 23.41
C HIS A 142 9.87 -8.20 22.31
N LYS A 143 10.29 -7.25 21.48
CA LYS A 143 9.58 -6.97 20.22
C LYS A 143 9.97 -8.02 19.18
N VAL A 144 9.47 -9.25 19.35
CA VAL A 144 9.52 -10.25 18.29
C VAL A 144 8.40 -9.89 17.32
N SER A 145 8.69 -9.05 16.32
CA SER A 145 7.77 -8.92 15.18
C SER A 145 7.63 -10.30 14.57
N LEU A 146 6.45 -10.92 14.70
CA LEU A 146 6.04 -12.09 13.93
C LEU A 146 5.85 -11.75 12.43
N ASP A 147 6.60 -10.78 11.92
CA ASP A 147 6.85 -10.67 10.50
C ASP A 147 7.62 -11.94 10.11
N LEU A 148 6.98 -12.81 9.34
CA LEU A 148 7.64 -13.95 8.67
C LEU A 148 8.94 -13.52 7.95
N ARG A 149 9.03 -12.24 7.60
CA ARG A 149 10.19 -11.61 6.96
C ARG A 149 11.39 -11.41 7.89
N ALA A 150 11.17 -11.18 9.20
CA ALA A 150 12.23 -10.93 10.18
C ALA A 150 12.91 -12.22 10.69
N ASN A 151 12.23 -13.37 10.58
CA ASN A 151 12.76 -14.68 11.00
C ASN A 151 13.56 -15.40 9.88
N LEU A 152 13.54 -14.87 8.66
CA LEU A 152 14.37 -15.38 7.57
C LEU A 152 15.79 -14.80 7.71
N LYS A 153 16.81 -15.66 7.74
CA LYS A 153 18.22 -15.23 7.77
C LYS A 153 18.49 -14.30 6.58
N GLN A 154 18.74 -13.02 6.86
CA GLN A 154 19.27 -12.08 5.87
C GLN A 154 20.67 -12.55 5.48
N VAL A 155 20.86 -13.00 4.24
CA VAL A 155 22.21 -13.27 3.71
C VAL A 155 22.93 -11.94 3.58
N LYS A 156 23.61 -11.56 4.66
CA LYS A 156 24.58 -10.49 4.68
C LYS A 156 25.70 -10.89 3.72
N LYS A 157 25.77 -10.24 2.56
CA LYS A 157 26.94 -10.27 1.69
C LYS A 157 28.01 -9.39 2.36
N GLU A 158 28.49 -9.80 3.52
CA GLU A 158 29.62 -9.19 4.20
C GLU A 158 30.89 -9.74 3.59
N VAL A 159 31.50 -8.93 2.72
CA VAL A 159 32.85 -9.12 2.21
C VAL A 159 33.82 -8.76 3.34
N LYS A 160 34.28 -9.77 4.10
CA LYS A 160 35.66 -9.90 4.64
C LYS A 160 35.72 -10.94 5.77
N GLU A 161 36.79 -11.73 5.70
CA GLU A 161 37.38 -12.61 6.73
C GLU A 161 36.98 -14.09 6.84
N GLU A 162 36.13 -14.65 5.98
CA GLU A 162 35.90 -16.12 5.92
C GLU A 162 36.55 -16.79 4.70
N ASP A 163 37.47 -16.11 4.01
CA ASP A 163 38.12 -16.60 2.77
C ASP A 163 39.26 -17.63 3.01
N LYS A 164 39.57 -17.93 4.29
CA LYS A 164 40.56 -18.95 4.66
C LYS A 164 39.97 -20.34 4.87
N GLU A 165 38.72 -20.45 5.31
CA GLU A 165 38.07 -21.75 5.55
C GLU A 165 37.34 -22.30 4.31
N LEU A 166 37.00 -21.44 3.33
CA LEU A 166 36.34 -21.87 2.09
C LEU A 166 37.30 -22.46 1.03
N ARG A 167 38.62 -22.25 1.15
CA ARG A 167 39.59 -22.78 0.17
C ARG A 167 39.73 -24.31 0.21
N ASP A 168 39.39 -24.94 1.34
CA ASP A 168 39.47 -26.39 1.48
C ASP A 168 38.24 -27.13 0.95
N VAL A 169 37.17 -26.41 0.56
CA VAL A 169 35.99 -26.99 -0.11
C VAL A 169 35.96 -26.57 -1.58
N GLY A 170 37.13 -26.56 -2.22
CA GLY A 170 37.35 -25.95 -3.53
C GLY A 170 37.67 -26.90 -4.69
N ASP A 171 37.72 -28.22 -4.51
CA ASP A 171 37.93 -29.11 -5.67
C ASP A 171 37.39 -30.54 -5.48
N TRP A 172 36.12 -30.74 -5.84
CA TRP A 172 35.52 -32.08 -5.90
C TRP A 172 36.12 -32.97 -7.01
N ARG A 173 36.92 -32.40 -7.92
CA ARG A 173 37.56 -33.12 -9.02
C ARG A 173 38.74 -33.96 -8.55
N LYS A 174 39.50 -33.46 -7.57
CA LYS A 174 40.69 -34.13 -7.02
C LYS A 174 40.37 -35.41 -6.24
N ASN A 175 39.25 -35.41 -5.51
CA ASN A 175 38.82 -36.55 -4.68
C ASN A 175 38.28 -37.74 -5.50
N ILE A 176 37.89 -37.52 -6.77
CA ILE A 176 37.46 -38.58 -7.69
C ILE A 176 38.68 -39.21 -8.41
N GLU A 177 39.67 -38.41 -8.81
CA GLU A 177 40.89 -38.90 -9.46
C GLU A 177 41.71 -39.81 -8.53
N ASP A 178 41.87 -39.44 -7.25
CA ASP A 178 42.61 -40.23 -6.26
C ASP A 178 42.01 -41.63 -5.98
N LYS A 179 40.72 -41.84 -6.29
CA LYS A 179 40.05 -43.16 -6.16
C LYS A 179 39.97 -43.96 -7.45
N SER A 180 40.37 -43.39 -8.58
CA SER A 180 40.32 -44.05 -9.90
C SER A 180 41.63 -44.75 -10.28
N GLY A 181 42.69 -44.62 -9.48
CA GLY A 181 44.05 -45.08 -9.79
C GLY A 181 44.46 -46.47 -9.29
N MET A 182 43.54 -47.35 -8.87
CA MET A 182 43.87 -48.75 -8.54
C MET A 182 43.52 -49.71 -9.69
N ASP A 183 44.10 -49.47 -10.87
CA ASP A 183 44.19 -50.48 -11.92
C ASP A 183 45.65 -50.93 -12.07
N GLY A 184 45.98 -52.06 -11.44
CA GLY A 184 47.36 -52.53 -11.32
C GLY A 184 47.51 -53.89 -10.65
N ARG A 185 47.12 -54.95 -11.37
CA ARG A 185 47.52 -56.37 -11.22
C ARG A 185 47.44 -56.98 -9.81
N LYS A 186 46.31 -57.66 -9.53
CA LYS A 186 46.22 -58.73 -8.52
C LYS A 186 47.21 -59.86 -8.87
N LYS A 187 48.33 -59.96 -8.14
CA LYS A 187 49.15 -61.17 -8.06
C LYS A 187 48.47 -62.13 -7.07
N MET A 188 47.80 -63.15 -7.60
CA MET A 188 47.52 -64.38 -6.85
C MET A 188 48.79 -65.23 -6.88
N PHE A 189 49.27 -65.72 -5.74
CA PHE A 189 49.96 -67.00 -5.64
C PHE A 189 49.79 -67.59 -4.24
N GLU A 190 49.49 -68.89 -4.23
CA GLU A 190 49.21 -69.78 -3.10
C GLU A 190 50.47 -70.17 -2.30
N ALA A 191 50.32 -70.52 -1.01
CA ALA A 191 50.66 -71.82 -0.41
C ALA A 191 50.89 -71.72 1.11
N GLU A 192 50.48 -72.79 1.81
CA GLU A 192 50.59 -73.10 3.24
C GLU A 192 51.98 -72.89 3.88
N ALA A 193 51.97 -72.48 5.16
CA ALA A 193 52.64 -73.15 6.28
C ALA A 193 52.01 -72.69 7.60
#